data_AF-A0A7W4UND3-F1
#
_entry.id   AF-A0A7W4UND3-F1
#
_cell.length_a   1.000
_cell.length_b   1.000
_cell.length_c   1.000
_cell.angle_alpha   90.00
_cell.angle_beta   90.00
_cell.angle_gamma   90.00
#
_symmetry.space_group_name_H-M   'P 1'
#
loop_
_entity.id
_entity.type
_entity.pdbx_description
1 polymer ?
#
loop_
_entity_poly.entity_id
_entity_poly.type
_entity_poly.pdbx_seq_one_letter_code
_entity_poly.pdbx_strand_id
1 'polypeptide(L)' 'MTRTYVVTGSATGLGKATALKLREDGHRVIGVDLVGADINVDLTNADGREELVRRRPS' A
#
# COMPACT_ATOMS: atom_id res chain seq x y z
N MET A 1 0.93 -20.48 -0.03
CA MET A 1 1.03 -19.80 1.28
C MET A 1 0.63 -18.35 1.12
N THR A 2 -0.20 -17.83 2.01
CA THR A 2 -0.58 -16.41 2.05
C THR A 2 0.59 -15.57 2.54
N ARG A 3 0.95 -14.52 1.80
CA ARG A 3 1.97 -13.52 2.18
C ARG A 3 1.31 -12.15 2.36
N THR A 4 1.99 -11.24 3.06
CA THR A 4 1.60 -9.82 3.14
C THR A 4 2.51 -9.00 2.25
N TYR A 5 1.93 -8.10 1.46
CA TYR A 5 2.64 -7.16 0.60
C TYR A 5 2.26 -5.73 0.95
N VAL A 6 3.23 -4.82 0.84
CA VAL A 6 3.00 -3.38 0.82
C VAL A 6 3.15 -2.92 -0.63
N VAL A 7 2.17 -2.17 -1.13
CA VAL A 7 2.20 -1.63 -2.50
C VAL A 7 2.04 -0.12 -2.44
N THR A 8 3.06 0.64 -2.83
CA THR A 8 3.00 2.10 -2.96
C THR A 8 2.42 2.51 -4.33
N GLY A 9 1.72 3.64 -4.41
CA GLY A 9 1.02 4.03 -5.63
C GLY A 9 -0.18 3.13 -5.92
N SER A 10 -0.79 2.55 -4.89
CA SER A 10 -1.81 1.50 -5.01
C SER A 10 -3.20 1.96 -5.47
N ALA A 11 -3.45 3.27 -5.53
CA ALA A 11 -4.75 3.81 -5.89
C ALA A 11 -4.98 3.89 -7.40
N THR A 12 -3.91 3.96 -8.20
CA THR A 12 -4.00 4.16 -9.66
C THR A 12 -2.98 3.35 -10.46
N GLY A 13 -3.16 3.31 -11.78
CA GLY A 13 -2.19 2.78 -12.74
C GLY A 13 -1.67 1.38 -12.41
N LEU A 14 -0.35 1.21 -12.53
CA LEU A 14 0.32 -0.07 -12.32
C LEU A 14 0.22 -0.54 -10.87
N GLY A 15 0.34 0.35 -9.89
CA GLY A 15 0.27 -0.02 -8.47
C GLY A 15 -1.11 -0.59 -8.10
N LYS A 16 -2.19 -0.02 -8.64
CA LYS A 16 -3.54 -0.59 -8.49
C LYS A 16 -3.65 -1.98 -9.13
N ALA A 17 -3.16 -2.16 -10.35
CA ALA A 17 -3.20 -3.44 -11.04
C ALA A 17 -2.41 -4.52 -10.29
N THR A 18 -1.21 -4.19 -9.79
CA THR A 18 -0.40 -5.08 -8.95
C THR A 18 -1.10 -5.44 -7.65
N ALA A 19 -1.69 -4.45 -6.96
CA ALA A 19 -2.41 -4.68 -5.71
C ALA A 19 -3.63 -5.58 -5.91
N LEU A 20 -4.39 -5.40 -7.01
CA LEU A 20 -5.51 -6.28 -7.36
C LEU A 20 -5.04 -7.70 -7.64
N LYS A 21 -4.00 -7.86 -8.48
CA LYS A 21 -3.47 -9.18 -8.82
C LYS A 21 -3.00 -9.96 -7.59
N LEU A 22 -2.26 -9.32 -6.68
CA LEU A 22 -1.83 -9.94 -5.43
C LEU A 22 -3.00 -10.36 -4.53
N ARG A 23 -4.07 -9.54 -4.47
CA ARG A 23 -5.29 -9.90 -3.73
C ARG A 23 -6.01 -11.08 -4.37
N GLU A 24 -6.15 -11.10 -5.70
CA GLU A 24 -6.73 -12.22 -6.46
C GLU A 24 -5.97 -13.54 -6.25
N ASP A 25 -4.64 -13.46 -6.11
CA ASP A 25 -3.77 -14.60 -5.79
C ASP A 25 -3.88 -15.05 -4.31
N GLY A 26 -4.78 -14.45 -3.53
CA GLY A 26 -5.07 -14.83 -2.15
C GLY A 26 -4.08 -14.27 -1.12
N HIS A 27 -3.36 -13.20 -1.47
CA HIS A 27 -2.45 -12.51 -0.55
C HIS A 27 -3.11 -11.34 0.18
N ARG A 28 -2.56 -10.98 1.33
CA ARG A 28 -2.91 -9.73 2.01
C ARG A 28 -2.12 -8.59 1.39
N VAL A 29 -2.79 -7.52 1.00
CA VAL A 29 -2.15 -6.32 0.45
C VAL A 29 -2.52 -5.12 1.31
N ILE A 30 -1.50 -4.38 1.72
CA ILE A 30 -1.61 -3.07 2.35
C ILE A 30 -1.22 -2.03 1.28
N GLY A 31 -2.21 -1.35 0.76
CA GLY A 31 -2.04 -0.26 -0.21
C GLY A 31 -1.58 1.03 0.48
N VAL A 32 -0.63 1.71 -0.16
CA VAL A 32 -0.14 3.02 0.24
C VAL A 32 -0.26 3.96 -0.96
N ASP A 33 -0.82 5.14 -0.76
CA ASP A 33 -0.91 6.18 -1.78
C ASP A 33 -1.14 7.55 -1.13
N LEU A 34 -1.24 8.62 -1.91
CA LEU A 34 -1.61 9.93 -1.40
C LEU A 34 -3.08 9.95 -0.94
N VAL A 35 -3.98 9.32 -1.71
CA VAL A 35 -5.41 9.22 -1.42
C VAL A 35 -5.96 7.90 -1.96
N GLY A 36 -6.95 7.32 -1.27
CA GLY A 36 -7.70 6.16 -1.76
C GLY A 36 -7.03 4.82 -1.53
N ALA A 37 -6.12 4.74 -0.56
CA ALA A 37 -5.42 3.52 -0.15
C ALA A 37 -5.69 3.18 1.32
N ASP A 38 -5.21 2.01 1.75
CA ASP A 38 -5.31 1.56 3.15
C ASP A 38 -4.54 2.51 4.09
N ILE A 39 -3.42 3.05 3.60
CA ILE A 39 -2.63 4.10 4.26
C ILE A 39 -2.45 5.26 3.28
N ASN A 40 -3.02 6.41 3.64
CA ASN A 40 -2.88 7.65 2.87
C ASN A 40 -1.76 8.51 3.46
N VAL A 41 -0.63 8.63 2.76
CA VAL A 41 0.55 9.39 3.17
C VAL A 41 1.26 9.99 1.96
N ASP A 42 1.92 11.13 2.15
CA ASP A 42 2.79 11.73 1.13
C ASP A 42 4.24 11.23 1.29
N LEU A 43 4.70 10.42 0.34
CA LEU A 43 6.05 9.85 0.36
C LEU A 43 7.15 10.81 -0.12
N THR A 44 6.78 11.99 -0.65
CA THR A 44 7.75 13.00 -1.09
C THR A 44 8.46 13.67 0.10
N ASN A 45 7.84 13.72 1.27
CA ASN A 45 8.41 14.29 2.49
C ASN A 45 8.86 13.20 3.49
N ALA A 46 9.74 13.57 4.43
CA ALA A 46 10.31 12.63 5.39
C ALA A 46 9.27 12.12 6.40
N ASP A 47 8.41 13.00 6.89
CA ASP A 47 7.40 12.68 7.91
C ASP A 47 6.41 11.62 7.41
N GLY A 48 5.97 11.69 6.16
CA GLY A 48 5.07 10.70 5.56
C GLY A 48 5.73 9.33 5.37
N ARG A 49 7.03 9.28 5.07
CA ARG A 49 7.77 8.00 5.04
C ARG A 49 7.90 7.40 6.44
N GLU A 50 8.17 8.23 7.44
CA GLU A 50 8.24 7.75 8.82
C GLU A 50 6.89 7.29 9.36
N GLU A 51 5.81 8.02 9.04
CA GLU A 51 4.45 7.62 9.39
C GLU A 51 4.13 6.25 8.81
N LEU A 52 4.43 6.02 7.52
CA LEU A 52 4.21 4.72 6.88
C LEU A 52 4.91 3.58 7.64
N VAL A 53 6.17 3.77 8.04
CA VAL A 53 6.95 2.74 8.74
C VAL A 53 6.41 2.46 10.14
N ARG A 54 5.93 3.49 10.85
CA ARG A 54 5.39 3.35 12.21
C ARG A 54 3.97 2.78 12.25
N ARG A 55 3.21 2.92 11.16
CA ARG A 55 1.81 2.53 11.11
C ARG A 55 1.66 1.02 11.29
N ARG A 56 0.94 0.61 12.34
CA ARG A 56 0.51 -0.78 12.48
C ARG A 56 -0.70 -1.01 11.57
N PRO A 57 -0.64 -1.91 10.57
CA PRO A 57 -1.82 -2.29 9.84
C PRO A 57 -2.78 -3.01 10.80
N SER A 58 -4.03 -2.56 10.85
CA SER A 58 -5.14 -3.20 11.57
C SER A 58 -5.48 -4.56 10.98
#